data_AF-A0A7W4D2G3-F1
#
_entry.id   AF-A0A7W4D2G3-F1
#
_cell.length_a   1.000
_cell.length_b   1.000
_cell.length_c   1.000
_cell.angle_alpha   90.00
_cell.angle_beta   90.00
_cell.angle_gamma   90.00
#
_symmetry.space_group_name_H-M   'P 1'
#
loop_
_entity.id
_entity.type
_entity.pdbx_description
1 polymer ?
#
loop_
_entity_poly.entity_id
_entity_poly.type
_entity_poly.pdbx_seq_one_letter_code
_entity_poly.pdbx_strand_id
1 'polypeptide(L)' 'MHWGPDPTADLDTRSGLHKAYRNLVREGTTDLQEAMLNAARLVEVWPDLALPPRCLALWESRFPELRRAAST' A
#
# COMPACT_ATOMS: atom_id res chain seq x y z
N MET A 1 -7.88 -0.51 13.16
CA MET A 1 -8.47 0.11 11.97
C MET A 1 -8.63 1.60 12.24
N HIS A 2 -7.52 2.35 12.23
CA HIS A 2 -7.59 3.81 12.36
C HIS A 2 -7.18 4.43 11.02
N TRP A 3 -8.15 4.46 10.10
CA TRP A 3 -8.00 5.02 8.74
C TRP A 3 -7.79 6.55 8.71
N GLY A 4 -7.67 7.17 9.89
CA GLY A 4 -7.76 8.61 10.12
C GLY A 4 -9.18 9.04 10.47
N PRO A 5 -9.40 10.35 10.72
CA PRO A 5 -10.72 10.90 11.03
C PRO A 5 -11.68 10.87 9.83
N ASP A 6 -11.15 10.84 8.62
CA ASP A 6 -11.91 10.60 7.39
C ASP A 6 -11.61 9.18 6.88
N PRO A 7 -12.60 8.27 6.85
CA PRO A 7 -12.40 6.89 6.40
C PRO A 7 -12.39 6.75 4.87
N THR A 8 -12.73 7.79 4.13
CA THR A 8 -12.81 7.75 2.66
C THR A 8 -11.48 8.12 2.00
N ALA A 9 -11.28 7.68 0.76
CA ALA A 9 -10.12 8.06 -0.03
C ALA A 9 -10.53 8.15 -1.51
N ASP A 10 -10.24 9.29 -2.12
CA ASP A 10 -10.42 9.47 -3.56
C ASP A 10 -9.22 8.89 -4.31
N LEU A 11 -9.42 7.75 -4.97
CA LEU A 11 -8.39 6.99 -5.67
C LEU A 11 -7.93 7.65 -6.98
N ASP A 12 -8.64 8.67 -7.47
CA ASP A 12 -8.23 9.45 -8.64
C ASP A 12 -7.22 10.54 -8.26
N THR A 13 -6.99 10.75 -6.96
CA THR A 13 -5.93 11.63 -6.45
C THR A 13 -4.73 10.84 -5.95
N ARG A 14 -3.52 11.35 -6.20
CA ARG A 14 -2.28 10.77 -5.66
C ARG A 14 -2.32 10.61 -4.14
N SER A 15 -2.83 11.63 -3.44
CA SER A 15 -2.93 11.61 -1.97
C SER A 15 -3.92 10.54 -1.47
N GLY A 16 -5.10 10.44 -2.08
CA GLY A 16 -6.10 9.45 -1.69
C GLY A 16 -5.66 8.02 -2.03
N LEU A 17 -5.05 7.80 -3.19
CA LEU A 17 -4.46 6.52 -3.56
C LEU A 17 -3.38 6.09 -2.54
N HIS A 18 -2.45 6.98 -2.19
CA HIS A 18 -1.40 6.69 -1.21
C HIS A 18 -1.98 6.42 0.19
N LYS A 19 -3.02 7.16 0.60
CA LYS A 19 -3.74 6.95 1.86
C LYS A 19 -4.36 5.55 1.90
N ALA A 20 -5.13 5.19 0.87
CA ALA A 20 -5.81 3.91 0.79
C ALA A 20 -4.82 2.74 0.81
N TYR A 21 -3.80 2.78 -0.05
CA TYR A 21 -2.85 1.69 -0.20
C TYR A 21 -1.98 1.52 1.05
N ARG A 22 -1.52 2.63 1.64
CA ARG A 22 -0.79 2.58 2.92
C ARG A 22 -1.61 1.91 4.02
N ASN A 23 -2.89 2.23 4.12
CA ASN A 23 -3.76 1.67 5.15
C ASN A 23 -4.07 0.19 4.89
N LEU A 24 -4.34 -0.21 3.64
CA LEU A 24 -4.53 -1.62 3.26
C LEU A 24 -3.30 -2.47 3.57
N VAL A 25 -2.10 -1.98 3.23
CA VAL A 25 -0.83 -2.68 3.48
C VAL A 25 -0.54 -2.82 4.98
N ARG A 26 -0.87 -1.81 5.80
CA ARG A 26 -0.60 -1.80 7.24
C ARG A 26 -1.64 -2.54 8.07
N GLU A 27 -2.91 -2.40 7.71
CA GLU A 27 -4.04 -2.75 8.59
C GLU A 27 -5.09 -3.63 7.90
N GLY A 28 -5.02 -3.79 6.58
CA GLY A 28 -5.95 -4.66 5.84
C GLY A 28 -5.80 -6.12 6.25
N THR A 29 -6.93 -6.84 6.28
CA THR A 29 -6.93 -8.31 6.30
C THR A 29 -6.51 -8.84 4.93
N THR A 30 -6.15 -10.11 4.84
CA THR A 30 -5.82 -10.75 3.56
C THR A 30 -6.96 -10.60 2.55
N ASP A 31 -8.20 -10.87 2.94
CA ASP A 31 -9.37 -10.73 2.05
C ASP A 31 -9.53 -9.29 1.51
N LEU A 32 -9.34 -8.27 2.36
CA LEU A 32 -9.41 -6.87 1.93
C LEU A 32 -8.24 -6.50 1.02
N GLN A 33 -7.05 -7.00 1.31
CA GLN A 33 -5.86 -6.77 0.49
C GLN A 33 -6.05 -7.39 -0.91
N GLU A 34 -6.55 -8.61 -0.99
CA GLU A 34 -6.83 -9.30 -2.26
C GLU A 34 -7.94 -8.61 -3.06
N ALA A 35 -9.00 -8.15 -2.39
CA ALA A 35 -10.13 -7.50 -3.04
C ALA A 35 -9.83 -6.07 -3.51
N MET A 36 -8.98 -5.33 -2.79
CA MET A 36 -8.83 -3.88 -2.98
C MET A 36 -7.48 -3.45 -3.56
N LEU A 37 -6.41 -4.24 -3.41
CA LEU A 37 -5.10 -3.87 -3.97
C LEU A 37 -5.02 -4.32 -5.43
N ASN A 38 -4.89 -3.34 -6.33
CA ASN A 38 -4.42 -3.62 -7.67
C ASN A 38 -2.89 -3.73 -7.65
N ALA A 39 -2.35 -4.89 -8.04
CA ALA A 39 -0.92 -5.19 -7.98
C ALA A 39 -0.06 -4.21 -8.82
N ALA A 40 -0.47 -3.88 -10.04
CA ALA A 40 0.28 -2.98 -10.90
C ALA A 40 0.36 -1.57 -10.31
N ARG A 41 -0.78 -1.04 -9.84
CA ARG A 41 -0.81 0.24 -9.13
C ARG A 41 0.00 0.22 -7.84
N LEU A 42 0.00 -0.90 -7.12
CA LEU A 42 0.75 -1.03 -5.86
C LEU A 42 2.24 -0.91 -6.13
N VAL A 43 2.75 -1.62 -7.14
CA VAL A 43 4.14 -1.54 -7.58
C VAL A 43 4.52 -0.12 -7.97
N GLU A 44 3.65 0.57 -8.73
CA GLU A 44 3.88 1.95 -9.16
C GLU A 44 4.04 2.93 -7.99
N VAL A 45 3.15 2.85 -6.99
CA VAL A 45 3.17 3.80 -5.86
C VAL A 45 4.07 3.36 -4.70
N TRP A 46 4.55 2.12 -4.69
CA TRP A 46 5.27 1.51 -3.58
C TRP A 46 6.40 2.38 -3.01
N PRO A 47 7.31 2.95 -3.84
CA PRO A 47 8.44 3.75 -3.34
C PRO A 47 8.00 5.01 -2.59
N ASP A 48 6.81 5.52 -2.89
CA ASP A 48 6.26 6.75 -2.32
C ASP A 48 5.35 6.49 -1.11
N LEU A 49 5.06 5.22 -0.77
CA LEU A 49 4.25 4.88 0.38
C LEU A 49 5.07 5.03 1.66
N ALA A 50 4.71 6.01 2.49
CA ALA A 50 5.26 6.19 3.84
C ALA A 50 4.85 5.02 4.76
N LEU A 51 5.58 3.91 4.68
CA LEU A 51 5.35 2.66 5.40
C LEU A 51 6.39 2.44 6.49
N PRO A 52 6.03 1.83 7.64
CA PRO A 52 7.02 1.41 8.63
C PRO A 52 8.02 0.40 8.02
N PRO A 53 9.32 0.45 8.37
CA PRO A 53 10.34 -0.43 7.80
C PRO A 53 10.03 -1.93 7.90
N ARG A 54 9.39 -2.35 9.01
CA ARG A 54 8.95 -3.73 9.19
C ARG A 54 7.88 -4.17 8.17
N CYS A 55 6.96 -3.27 7.81
CA CYS A 55 5.95 -3.55 6.79
C CYS A 55 6.60 -3.69 5.42
N LEU A 56 7.53 -2.78 5.07
CA LEU A 56 8.30 -2.84 3.82
C LEU A 56 9.02 -4.19 3.71
N ALA A 57 9.82 -4.56 4.71
CA ALA A 57 10.57 -5.82 4.71
C ALA A 57 9.67 -7.06 4.58
N LEU A 58 8.53 -7.08 5.29
CA LEU A 58 7.58 -8.20 5.22
C LEU A 58 7.02 -8.38 3.81
N TRP A 59 6.56 -7.29 3.20
CA TRP A 59 5.94 -7.31 1.88
C TRP A 59 6.97 -7.59 0.79
N GLU A 60 8.13 -6.94 0.83
CA GLU A 60 9.21 -7.14 -0.14
C GLU A 60 9.83 -8.55 -0.07
N SER A 61 9.75 -9.22 1.09
CA SER A 61 10.14 -10.63 1.21
C SER A 61 9.19 -11.58 0.46
N ARG A 62 7.92 -11.19 0.34
CA ARG A 62 6.85 -11.99 -0.28
C ARG A 62 6.61 -11.64 -1.74
N PHE A 63 6.78 -10.37 -2.10
CA PHE A 63 6.52 -9.81 -3.43
C PHE A 63 7.79 -9.14 -3.96
N PRO A 64 8.68 -9.89 -4.65
CA PRO A 64 9.97 -9.37 -5.08
C PRO A 64 9.90 -8.17 -6.04
N GLU A 65 8.78 -7.99 -6.75
CA GLU A 65 8.50 -6.83 -7.60
C GLU A 65 8.42 -5.51 -6.82
N LEU A 66 7.91 -5.52 -5.58
CA LEU A 66 7.88 -4.33 -4.73
C LEU A 66 9.30 -3.91 -4.34
N ARG A 67 10.16 -4.88 -4.02
CA ARG A 67 11.58 -4.64 -3.74
C ARG A 67 12.31 -4.03 -4.94
N ARG A 68 12.01 -4.52 -6.15
CA ARG A 68 12.59 -3.97 -7.39
C ARG A 68 12.13 -2.52 -7.61
N ALA A 69 10.85 -2.24 -7.41
CA ALA A 69 10.31 -0.88 -7.51
C ALA A 69 10.96 0.08 -6.51
N ALA A 70 11.20 -0.34 -5.27
CA ALA A 70 11.85 0.49 -4.24
C ALA A 70 13.34 0.78 -4.51
N SER A 71 13.98 0.04 -5.43
CA SER A 71 15.42 0.17 -5.74
C SER A 71 15.69 0.99 -7.00
N THR A 72 14.67 1.59 -7.61
CA THR A 72 14.74 2.38 -8.85
C THR A 72 14.70 3.87 -8.52
#